data_AF-A0A812VLB3-F1
#
_entry.id   AF-A0A812VLB3-F1
#
_cell.length_a   1.000
_cell.length_b   1.000
_cell.length_c   1.000
_cell.angle_alpha   90.00
_cell.angle_beta   90.00
_cell.angle_gamma   90.00
#
_symmetry.space_group_name_H-M   'P 1'
#
loop_
_entity.id
_entity.type
_entity.pdbx_description
1 polymer ?
#
loop_
_entity_poly.entity_id
_entity_poly.type
_entity_poly.pdbx_seq_one_letter_code
_entity_poly.pdbx_strand_id
1 'polypeptide(L)'
;MSCIGGCHTIFSHWGGGWTKTFARAWRQHASSSFTGVSWNSKNKKFQATVSFQGISYYAGCFNFEVAYDNLLRQLCPKGARLKKSLNFPSLSEANFEESLQDARARALAGAATSAKEEESFIRLHDRFSATPLALTHEIIRVSGSSRVDALLQRKGCDEGLPLQLKAASMSGNLRRSYYFSRASGYCGMLLLLISLDRDIMWAIPGSVVAKPTITIRLDSEADEAYRVIDLGSTLEQHFLDQEAIAHISLKHARLWCSQSHRVEEYAHLQMADLFARVGFQLEKAHTLTAVDSVLVAEGCRWLVQEKASSRQKPRGDFCVSLRKGKSYQAYSDSDFDLLLAAVLEDNKLLGVFLIPVQVLHKHGLVGGKPRKLLLWPPWKLPVLEARRVKTAWQLECFVDLRGWSQSEAVLEKASNRLVQLLRFVQTSPASESTKLSSLVAWQLLPGDTYTCTKTHHALSRSRPEV
;
A
#
# COMPACT_ATOMS: atom_id res chain seq x y z
N MET A 1 -2.17 -24.84 -63.93
CA MET A 1 -1.13 -25.45 -63.08
C MET A 1 -1.73 -26.61 -62.30
N SER A 2 -1.46 -27.82 -62.81
CA SER A 2 -1.31 -29.11 -62.13
C SER A 2 -2.02 -29.37 -60.79
N CYS A 3 -3.03 -30.24 -60.84
CA CYS A 3 -3.36 -31.20 -59.79
C CYS A 3 -2.27 -32.30 -59.71
N ILE A 4 -1.94 -32.74 -58.49
CA ILE A 4 -1.39 -34.04 -58.00
C ILE A 4 -1.24 -33.78 -56.47
N GLY A 5 -1.60 -34.59 -55.49
CA GLY A 5 -2.05 -35.98 -55.41
C GLY A 5 -1.65 -36.51 -54.01
N GLY A 6 -2.48 -37.38 -53.43
CA GLY A 6 -2.02 -38.40 -52.46
C GLY A 6 -1.97 -38.03 -50.97
N CYS A 7 -2.98 -38.48 -50.22
CA CYS A 7 -2.75 -39.13 -48.92
C CYS A 7 -3.97 -39.98 -48.54
N HIS A 8 -4.20 -41.04 -49.32
CA HIS A 8 -5.02 -42.17 -48.89
C HIS A 8 -4.09 -43.37 -48.74
N THR A 9 -4.29 -44.12 -47.64
CA THR A 9 -3.86 -45.51 -47.41
C THR A 9 -2.48 -45.72 -46.77
N ILE A 10 -2.39 -45.58 -45.44
CA ILE A 10 -1.73 -46.56 -44.56
C ILE A 10 -2.47 -46.55 -43.22
N PHE A 11 -3.45 -47.43 -43.01
CA PHE A 11 -3.86 -47.95 -41.68
C PHE A 11 -4.99 -48.97 -41.88
N SER A 12 -4.65 -50.10 -42.47
CA SER A 12 -5.58 -51.23 -42.62
C SER A 12 -4.80 -52.53 -42.45
N HIS A 13 -4.27 -52.77 -41.24
CA HIS A 13 -3.95 -54.11 -40.70
C HIS A 13 -3.32 -54.03 -39.30
N TRP A 14 -4.07 -53.56 -38.28
CA TRP A 14 -3.75 -53.84 -36.87
C TRP A 14 -5.08 -54.04 -36.10
N GLY A 15 -5.19 -55.18 -35.43
CA GLY A 15 -6.42 -55.73 -34.85
C GLY A 15 -7.07 -54.90 -33.72
N GLY A 16 -8.40 -54.98 -33.66
CA GLY A 16 -9.34 -54.20 -32.84
C GLY A 16 -9.31 -54.38 -31.32
N GLY A 17 -8.15 -54.43 -30.68
CA GLY A 17 -8.01 -54.46 -29.22
C GLY A 17 -7.50 -53.16 -28.58
N TRP A 18 -6.84 -52.28 -29.35
CA TRP A 18 -6.05 -51.18 -28.79
C TRP A 18 -6.78 -49.83 -28.70
N THR A 19 -7.86 -49.62 -29.47
CA THR A 19 -8.57 -48.33 -29.52
C THR A 19 -9.44 -48.06 -28.29
N LYS A 20 -9.96 -49.10 -27.63
CA LYS A 20 -10.78 -48.93 -26.41
C LYS A 20 -9.94 -48.62 -25.16
N THR A 21 -8.71 -49.13 -25.09
CA THR A 21 -7.83 -48.97 -23.92
C THR A 21 -7.10 -47.63 -23.95
N PHE A 22 -6.64 -47.16 -25.12
CA PHE A 22 -6.08 -45.81 -25.27
C PHE A 22 -7.14 -44.70 -25.08
N ALA A 23 -8.35 -44.89 -25.62
CA ALA A 23 -9.44 -43.94 -25.41
C ALA A 23 -9.92 -43.85 -23.95
N ARG A 24 -9.59 -44.86 -23.12
CA ARG A 24 -9.92 -44.90 -21.68
C ARG A 24 -8.81 -44.29 -20.83
N ALA A 25 -7.54 -44.48 -21.20
CA ALA A 25 -6.37 -43.87 -20.54
C ALA A 25 -6.31 -42.34 -20.76
N TRP A 26 -6.63 -41.85 -21.96
CA TRP A 26 -6.68 -40.40 -22.25
C TRP A 26 -7.78 -39.67 -21.46
N ARG A 27 -8.89 -40.35 -21.15
CA ARG A 27 -10.07 -39.77 -20.47
C ARG A 27 -9.90 -39.57 -18.96
N GLN A 28 -8.90 -40.18 -18.33
CA GLN A 28 -8.74 -40.10 -16.87
C GLN A 28 -7.86 -38.92 -16.40
N HIS A 29 -7.13 -38.26 -17.31
CA HIS A 29 -6.24 -37.14 -16.97
C HIS A 29 -6.33 -35.91 -17.89
N ALA A 30 -7.33 -35.84 -18.79
CA ALA A 30 -7.50 -34.69 -19.68
C ALA A 30 -8.01 -33.45 -18.91
N SER A 31 -7.11 -32.77 -18.20
CA SER A 31 -7.22 -31.33 -18.05
C SER A 31 -7.12 -30.75 -19.46
N SER A 32 -8.13 -29.98 -19.89
CA SER A 32 -8.04 -29.27 -21.17
C SER A 32 -6.77 -28.41 -21.18
N SER A 33 -6.08 -28.36 -22.32
CA SER A 33 -4.96 -27.45 -22.52
C SER A 33 -5.41 -25.99 -22.66
N PHE A 34 -6.72 -25.76 -22.76
CA PHE A 34 -7.32 -24.46 -23.03
C PHE A 34 -7.78 -23.78 -21.75
N THR A 35 -7.55 -22.47 -21.67
CA THR A 35 -7.86 -21.66 -20.48
C THR A 35 -9.37 -21.61 -20.27
N GLY A 36 -9.81 -21.88 -19.04
CA GLY A 36 -11.22 -21.80 -18.65
C GLY A 36 -12.10 -22.94 -19.18
N VAL A 37 -11.51 -24.02 -19.70
CA VAL A 37 -12.20 -25.24 -20.12
C VAL A 37 -11.78 -26.39 -19.20
N SER A 38 -12.74 -27.19 -18.76
CA SER A 38 -12.49 -28.37 -17.92
C SER A 38 -13.34 -29.54 -18.38
N TRP A 39 -12.83 -30.77 -18.27
CA TRP A 39 -13.61 -31.95 -18.61
C TRP A 39 -14.60 -32.28 -17.48
N ASN A 40 -15.89 -32.28 -17.78
CA ASN A 40 -16.92 -32.72 -16.86
C ASN A 40 -17.14 -34.24 -17.02
N SER A 41 -16.66 -34.99 -16.03
CA SER A 41 -16.64 -36.46 -16.06
C SER A 41 -18.03 -37.09 -15.96
N LYS A 42 -19.03 -36.36 -15.46
CA LYS A 42 -20.41 -36.85 -15.29
C LYS A 42 -21.16 -36.88 -16.63
N ASN A 43 -21.13 -35.77 -17.36
CA ASN A 43 -21.82 -35.63 -18.64
C ASN A 43 -20.95 -35.96 -19.85
N LYS A 44 -19.67 -36.30 -19.63
CA LYS A 44 -18.68 -36.61 -20.68
C LYS A 44 -18.57 -35.48 -21.71
N LYS A 45 -18.57 -34.24 -21.25
CA LYS A 45 -18.44 -33.03 -22.07
C LYS A 45 -17.41 -32.08 -21.49
N PHE A 46 -16.83 -31.24 -22.35
CA PHE A 46 -16.04 -30.10 -21.92
C PHE A 46 -16.97 -29.00 -21.40
N GLN A 47 -16.73 -28.58 -20.16
CA GLN A 47 -17.41 -27.47 -19.53
C GLN A 47 -16.53 -26.23 -19.63
N ALA A 48 -17.06 -25.18 -20.24
CA ALA A 48 -16.40 -23.88 -20.33
C ALA A 48 -16.98 -22.95 -19.25
N THR A 49 -16.10 -22.32 -18.50
CA THR A 49 -16.45 -21.31 -17.49
C THR A 49 -15.58 -20.09 -17.68
N VAL A 50 -16.20 -18.96 -18.00
CA VAL A 50 -15.52 -17.71 -18.29
C VAL A 50 -15.56 -16.83 -17.04
N SER A 51 -14.41 -16.35 -16.57
CA SER A 51 -14.39 -15.30 -15.55
C SER A 51 -14.13 -13.95 -16.22
N PHE A 52 -15.11 -13.05 -16.14
CA PHE A 52 -15.00 -11.69 -16.67
C PHE A 52 -15.41 -10.70 -15.56
N GLN A 53 -14.55 -9.71 -15.30
CA GLN A 53 -14.74 -8.72 -14.23
C GLN A 53 -15.03 -9.34 -12.84
N GLY A 54 -14.40 -10.48 -12.54
CA GLY A 54 -14.59 -11.19 -11.26
C GLY A 54 -15.91 -11.97 -11.16
N ILE A 55 -16.77 -11.92 -12.18
CA ILE A 55 -17.99 -12.71 -12.27
C ILE A 55 -17.69 -13.95 -13.12
N SER A 56 -18.13 -15.12 -12.63
CA SER A 56 -18.00 -16.39 -13.34
C SER A 56 -19.27 -16.70 -14.12
N TYR A 57 -19.13 -16.87 -15.44
CA TYR A 57 -20.21 -17.18 -16.36
C TYR A 57 -20.05 -18.62 -16.84
N TYR A 58 -21.09 -19.42 -16.66
CA TYR A 58 -21.15 -20.77 -17.21
C TYR A 58 -21.47 -20.69 -18.69
N ALA A 59 -20.54 -21.18 -19.52
CA ALA A 59 -20.68 -21.09 -20.97
C ALA A 59 -21.51 -22.20 -21.59
N GLY A 60 -21.70 -23.29 -20.85
CA GLY A 60 -22.30 -24.51 -21.37
C GLY A 60 -21.36 -25.69 -21.29
N CYS A 61 -21.86 -26.83 -21.78
CA CYS A 61 -21.12 -28.06 -21.93
C CYS A 61 -21.12 -28.46 -23.41
N PHE A 62 -19.94 -28.76 -23.92
CA PHE A 62 -19.68 -28.94 -25.34
C PHE A 62 -18.95 -30.25 -25.60
N ASN A 63 -19.13 -30.78 -26.80
CA ASN A 63 -18.39 -31.97 -27.23
C ASN A 63 -16.96 -31.60 -27.67
N PHE A 64 -16.70 -30.32 -27.96
CA PHE A 64 -15.43 -29.78 -28.46
C PHE A 64 -15.06 -28.47 -27.75
N GLU A 65 -13.77 -28.13 -27.74
CA GLU A 65 -13.21 -27.04 -26.92
C GLU A 65 -13.45 -25.62 -27.50
N VAL A 66 -13.98 -25.50 -28.71
CA VAL A 66 -14.09 -24.23 -29.48
C VAL A 66 -15.15 -23.24 -28.94
N ALA A 67 -16.06 -23.68 -28.08
CA ALA A 67 -17.19 -22.84 -27.66
C ALA A 67 -16.86 -21.75 -26.63
N TYR A 68 -15.73 -21.86 -25.92
CA TYR A 68 -15.30 -20.90 -24.91
C TYR A 68 -15.13 -19.48 -25.48
N ASP A 69 -14.40 -19.38 -26.59
CA ASP A 69 -14.02 -18.11 -27.20
C ASP A 69 -15.22 -17.35 -27.77
N ASN A 70 -16.20 -18.06 -28.34
CA ASN A 70 -17.41 -17.43 -28.88
C ASN A 70 -18.24 -16.78 -27.78
N LEU A 71 -18.36 -17.41 -26.61
CA LEU A 71 -19.04 -16.78 -25.49
C LEU A 71 -18.24 -15.62 -24.91
N LEU A 72 -16.92 -15.76 -24.78
CA LEU A 72 -16.08 -14.66 -24.29
C LEU A 72 -16.24 -13.42 -25.19
N ARG A 73 -16.29 -13.60 -26.52
CA ARG A 73 -16.58 -12.53 -27.50
C ARG A 73 -17.98 -11.92 -27.37
N GLN A 74 -18.98 -12.70 -26.94
CA GLN A 74 -20.33 -12.18 -26.68
C GLN A 74 -20.41 -11.39 -25.38
N LEU A 75 -19.66 -11.81 -24.35
CA LEU A 75 -19.62 -11.16 -23.03
C LEU A 75 -18.72 -9.92 -23.01
N CYS A 76 -17.65 -9.92 -23.81
CA CYS A 76 -16.69 -8.83 -23.85
C CYS A 76 -17.09 -7.77 -24.88
N PRO A 77 -17.12 -6.47 -24.51
CA PRO A 77 -17.15 -5.39 -25.48
C PRO A 77 -16.07 -5.57 -26.55
N LYS A 78 -16.35 -5.20 -27.81
CA LYS A 78 -15.31 -5.14 -28.87
C LYS A 78 -14.08 -4.36 -28.35
N GLY A 79 -12.92 -5.00 -28.33
CA GLY A 79 -11.64 -4.43 -27.86
C GLY A 79 -11.29 -4.73 -26.39
N ALA A 80 -12.21 -5.23 -25.56
CA ALA A 80 -11.91 -5.56 -24.17
C ALA A 80 -11.25 -6.94 -24.04
N ARG A 81 -9.97 -6.98 -23.64
CA ARG A 81 -9.26 -8.14 -23.06
C ARG A 81 -9.45 -9.49 -23.76
N LEU A 82 -9.32 -9.52 -25.09
CA LEU A 82 -9.40 -10.77 -25.85
C LEU A 82 -8.03 -11.48 -26.01
N LYS A 83 -6.92 -10.73 -26.02
CA LYS A 83 -5.60 -11.26 -26.41
C LYS A 83 -4.99 -12.30 -25.46
N LYS A 84 -5.20 -12.19 -24.13
CA LYS A 84 -4.64 -13.13 -23.13
C LYS A 84 -5.64 -14.18 -22.63
N SER A 85 -6.88 -14.13 -23.10
CA SER A 85 -7.98 -14.93 -22.56
C SER A 85 -8.67 -15.79 -23.61
N LEU A 86 -8.49 -15.50 -24.91
CA LEU A 86 -8.94 -16.37 -25.99
C LEU A 86 -7.94 -17.49 -26.27
N ASN A 87 -8.45 -18.67 -26.58
CA ASN A 87 -7.65 -19.82 -26.99
C ASN A 87 -7.29 -19.75 -28.49
N PHE A 88 -8.14 -19.11 -29.29
CA PHE A 88 -8.05 -18.97 -30.74
C PHE A 88 -8.36 -17.52 -31.15
N PRO A 89 -7.46 -16.56 -30.85
CA PRO A 89 -7.63 -15.17 -31.28
C PRO A 89 -7.56 -15.07 -32.81
N SER A 90 -8.45 -14.27 -33.41
CA SER A 90 -8.33 -13.85 -34.81
C SER A 90 -7.08 -12.97 -35.00
N LEU A 91 -6.62 -12.81 -36.24
CA LEU A 91 -5.45 -11.97 -36.55
C LEU A 91 -5.62 -10.53 -36.03
N SER A 92 -6.82 -9.96 -36.15
CA SER A 92 -7.13 -8.63 -35.59
C SER A 92 -7.10 -8.60 -34.07
N GLU A 93 -7.56 -9.65 -33.38
CA GLU A 93 -7.52 -9.75 -31.91
C GLU A 93 -6.09 -9.99 -31.40
N ALA A 94 -5.28 -10.75 -32.14
CA ALA A 94 -3.88 -10.98 -31.85
C ALA A 94 -3.04 -9.70 -32.03
N ASN A 95 -3.39 -8.89 -33.04
CA ASN A 95 -2.72 -7.62 -33.34
C ASN A 95 -3.31 -6.42 -32.56
N PHE A 96 -4.36 -6.63 -31.75
CA PHE A 96 -4.91 -5.54 -30.94
C PHE A 96 -3.88 -5.06 -29.92
N GLU A 97 -3.55 -3.78 -30.01
CA GLU A 97 -2.77 -3.06 -29.01
C GLU A 97 -3.71 -2.28 -28.11
N GLU A 98 -3.75 -2.68 -26.84
CA GLU A 98 -4.46 -1.91 -25.83
C GLU A 98 -3.70 -0.62 -25.55
N SER A 99 -4.43 0.50 -25.42
CA SER A 99 -3.81 1.75 -25.00
C SER A 99 -3.17 1.60 -23.61
N LEU A 100 -2.05 2.27 -23.35
CA LEU A 100 -1.42 2.25 -22.03
C LEU A 100 -2.39 2.70 -20.92
N GLN A 101 -3.31 3.60 -21.24
CA GLN A 101 -4.34 4.07 -20.30
C GLN A 101 -5.32 2.95 -19.93
N ASP A 102 -5.85 2.21 -20.90
CA ASP A 102 -6.77 1.09 -20.65
C ASP A 102 -6.09 -0.05 -19.89
N ALA A 103 -4.83 -0.35 -20.22
CA ALA A 103 -4.04 -1.36 -19.54
C ALA A 103 -3.82 -1.00 -18.05
N ARG A 104 -3.48 0.26 -17.77
CA ARG A 104 -3.33 0.79 -16.40
C ARG A 104 -4.66 0.79 -15.64
N ALA A 105 -5.72 1.31 -16.25
CA ALA A 105 -7.07 1.31 -15.70
C ALA A 105 -7.50 -0.09 -15.24
N ARG A 106 -7.27 -1.10 -16.10
CA ARG A 106 -7.58 -2.49 -15.79
C ARG A 106 -6.75 -3.04 -14.64
N ALA A 107 -5.44 -2.79 -14.65
CA ALA A 107 -4.56 -3.22 -13.56
C ALA A 107 -5.02 -2.64 -12.22
N LEU A 108 -5.41 -1.37 -12.21
CA LEU A 108 -5.90 -0.67 -11.04
C LEU A 108 -7.30 -1.11 -10.59
N ALA A 109 -8.20 -1.47 -11.50
CA ALA A 109 -9.57 -1.87 -11.15
C ALA A 109 -9.60 -3.02 -10.11
N GLY A 110 -8.71 -4.00 -10.26
CA GLY A 110 -8.53 -5.12 -9.32
C GLY A 110 -7.42 -4.91 -8.28
N ALA A 111 -6.74 -3.78 -8.28
CA ALA A 111 -5.64 -3.53 -7.36
C ALA A 111 -6.15 -3.34 -5.92
N ALA A 112 -5.26 -3.63 -4.97
CA ALA A 112 -5.50 -3.35 -3.56
C ALA A 112 -5.80 -1.86 -3.35
N THR A 113 -6.58 -1.55 -2.31
CA THR A 113 -6.96 -0.16 -1.96
C THR A 113 -5.75 0.78 -1.89
N SER A 114 -4.64 0.31 -1.34
CA SER A 114 -3.38 1.06 -1.24
C SER A 114 -2.79 1.47 -2.58
N ALA A 115 -2.86 0.62 -3.60
CA ALA A 115 -2.36 0.96 -4.93
C ALA A 115 -3.24 2.03 -5.61
N LYS A 116 -4.55 2.01 -5.34
CA LYS A 116 -5.48 3.04 -5.82
C LYS A 116 -5.25 4.37 -5.10
N GLU A 117 -4.99 4.33 -3.81
CA GLU A 117 -4.64 5.51 -3.00
C GLU A 117 -3.34 6.15 -3.51
N GLU A 118 -2.29 5.34 -3.72
CA GLU A 118 -1.01 5.79 -4.28
C GLU A 118 -1.18 6.48 -5.63
N GLU A 119 -1.80 5.80 -6.59
CA GLU A 119 -2.02 6.33 -7.94
C GLU A 119 -2.83 7.63 -7.90
N SER A 120 -3.86 7.70 -7.05
CA SER A 120 -4.69 8.89 -6.92
C SER A 120 -3.92 10.09 -6.37
N PHE A 121 -3.00 9.86 -5.42
CA PHE A 121 -2.14 10.90 -4.89
C PHE A 121 -1.14 11.39 -5.95
N ILE A 122 -0.51 10.47 -6.69
CA ILE A 122 0.42 10.81 -7.79
C ILE A 122 -0.30 11.70 -8.81
N ARG A 123 -1.51 11.31 -9.27
CA ARG A 123 -2.28 12.12 -10.23
C ARG A 123 -2.65 13.50 -9.71
N LEU A 124 -3.06 13.59 -8.45
CA LEU A 124 -3.34 14.87 -7.81
C LEU A 124 -2.09 15.75 -7.81
N HIS A 125 -0.96 15.19 -7.37
CA HIS A 125 0.30 15.89 -7.26
C HIS A 125 0.82 16.37 -8.63
N ASP A 126 0.80 15.51 -9.65
CA ASP A 126 1.24 15.82 -11.01
C ASP A 126 0.41 16.96 -11.60
N ARG A 127 -0.92 16.87 -11.50
CA ARG A 127 -1.82 17.94 -11.98
C ARG A 127 -1.64 19.23 -11.21
N PHE A 128 -1.54 19.16 -9.88
CA PHE A 128 -1.34 20.33 -9.04
C PHE A 128 -0.03 21.05 -9.37
N SER A 129 1.05 20.28 -9.56
CA SER A 129 2.39 20.81 -9.88
C SER A 129 2.43 21.59 -11.19
N ALA A 130 1.50 21.32 -12.11
CA ALA A 130 1.35 22.05 -13.36
C ALA A 130 0.54 23.36 -13.23
N THR A 131 -0.06 23.64 -12.06
CA THR A 131 -0.88 24.84 -11.83
C THR A 131 -0.03 26.01 -11.32
N PRO A 132 -0.42 27.28 -11.57
CA PRO A 132 0.24 28.43 -10.96
C PRO A 132 0.21 28.42 -9.42
N LEU A 133 -0.82 27.80 -8.83
CA LEU A 133 -0.98 27.71 -7.38
C LEU A 133 0.19 26.97 -6.70
N ALA A 134 0.82 26.02 -7.39
CA ALA A 134 1.98 25.27 -6.87
C ALA A 134 3.22 26.14 -6.63
N LEU A 135 3.25 27.39 -7.09
CA LEU A 135 4.30 28.35 -6.76
C LEU A 135 4.24 28.74 -5.28
N THR A 136 3.03 28.98 -4.75
CA THR A 136 2.78 29.50 -3.40
C THR A 136 2.30 28.44 -2.42
N HIS A 137 1.71 27.35 -2.93
CA HIS A 137 1.17 26.25 -2.13
C HIS A 137 1.88 24.94 -2.43
N GLU A 138 1.68 23.97 -1.54
CA GLU A 138 2.14 22.60 -1.67
C GLU A 138 1.05 21.62 -1.23
N ILE A 139 1.08 20.41 -1.78
CA ILE A 139 0.23 19.30 -1.34
C ILE A 139 1.11 18.32 -0.56
N ILE A 140 0.91 18.26 0.75
CA ILE A 140 1.62 17.33 1.62
C ILE A 140 0.81 16.06 1.77
N ARG A 141 1.44 14.91 1.53
CA ARG A 141 0.83 13.61 1.82
C ARG A 141 0.69 13.39 3.32
N VAL A 142 -0.50 13.02 3.76
CA VAL A 142 -0.74 12.60 5.15
C VAL A 142 -0.73 11.08 5.18
N SER A 143 0.39 10.50 5.66
CA SER A 143 0.61 9.06 5.67
C SER A 143 -0.05 8.36 6.87
N GLY A 144 -0.37 7.07 6.68
CA GLY A 144 -0.86 6.19 7.75
C GLY A 144 -2.37 5.97 7.68
N SER A 145 -3.00 5.80 8.84
CA SER A 145 -4.43 5.47 8.94
C SER A 145 -5.32 6.70 9.16
N SER A 146 -4.85 7.89 8.76
CA SER A 146 -5.64 9.12 8.83
C SER A 146 -6.84 9.07 7.89
N ARG A 147 -7.87 9.87 8.22
CA ARG A 147 -8.98 10.20 7.32
C ARG A 147 -8.67 11.39 6.42
N VAL A 148 -7.51 12.01 6.57
CA VAL A 148 -6.97 13.01 5.67
C VAL A 148 -5.86 12.32 4.90
N ASP A 149 -5.96 12.31 3.58
CA ASP A 149 -4.95 11.68 2.71
C ASP A 149 -3.88 12.69 2.29
N ALA A 150 -4.27 13.97 2.18
CA ALA A 150 -3.38 15.06 1.83
C ALA A 150 -3.80 16.38 2.49
N LEU A 151 -2.87 17.32 2.60
CA LEU A 151 -3.09 18.67 3.09
C LEU A 151 -2.60 19.65 2.02
N LEU A 152 -3.49 20.50 1.51
CA LEU A 152 -3.08 21.65 0.70
C LEU A 152 -2.75 22.80 1.64
N GLN A 153 -1.53 23.27 1.64
CA GLN A 153 -1.09 24.37 2.51
C GLN A 153 -0.25 25.38 1.75
N ARG A 154 -0.16 26.61 2.28
CA ARG A 154 0.84 27.58 1.83
C ARG A 154 2.23 27.08 2.23
N LYS A 155 3.22 27.23 1.35
CA LYS A 155 4.60 26.81 1.63
C LYS A 155 5.10 27.54 2.89
N GLY A 156 5.61 26.77 3.85
CA GLY A 156 6.11 27.29 5.12
C GLY A 156 5.04 27.55 6.19
N CYS A 157 3.76 27.31 5.90
CA CYS A 157 2.70 27.27 6.91
C CYS A 157 2.53 25.83 7.45
N ASP A 158 2.00 25.70 8.66
CA ASP A 158 1.74 24.41 9.30
C ASP A 158 0.28 23.96 9.19
N GLU A 159 -0.62 24.88 8.84
CA GLU A 159 -2.05 24.67 8.63
C GLU A 159 -2.44 24.70 7.14
N GLY A 160 -3.44 23.89 6.80
CA GLY A 160 -3.96 23.86 5.44
C GLY A 160 -5.33 23.21 5.33
N LEU A 161 -5.83 23.17 4.10
CA LEU A 161 -7.09 22.56 3.70
C LEU A 161 -6.96 21.02 3.70
N PRO A 162 -7.68 20.29 4.56
CA PRO A 162 -7.64 18.84 4.58
C PRO A 162 -8.35 18.23 3.37
N LEU A 163 -7.64 17.34 2.68
CA LEU A 163 -8.11 16.64 1.49
C LEU A 163 -8.29 15.14 1.78
N GLN A 164 -9.44 14.59 1.41
CA GLN A 164 -9.65 13.14 1.33
C GLN A 164 -9.75 12.73 -0.14
N LEU A 165 -8.91 11.80 -0.56
CA LEU A 165 -8.91 11.26 -1.91
C LEU A 165 -9.81 10.02 -1.98
N LYS A 166 -10.56 9.90 -3.07
CA LYS A 166 -11.27 8.66 -3.41
C LYS A 166 -11.05 8.36 -4.87
N ALA A 167 -10.65 7.14 -5.17
CA ALA A 167 -10.33 6.74 -6.53
C ALA A 167 -11.31 5.68 -7.03
N ALA A 168 -11.75 5.82 -8.28
CA ALA A 168 -12.59 4.83 -8.94
C ALA A 168 -12.23 4.68 -10.43
N SER A 169 -12.43 3.47 -10.95
CA SER A 169 -12.47 3.21 -12.39
C SER A 169 -13.93 3.09 -12.82
N MET A 170 -14.22 3.32 -14.09
CA MET A 170 -15.58 3.22 -14.63
C MET A 170 -16.15 1.80 -14.43
N SER A 171 -17.40 1.71 -13.94
CA SER A 171 -18.05 0.42 -13.69
C SER A 171 -18.56 -0.23 -14.98
N GLY A 172 -18.29 -1.53 -15.16
CA GLY A 172 -18.38 -2.26 -16.43
C GLY A 172 -19.76 -2.39 -17.10
N ASN A 173 -20.86 -2.09 -16.41
CA ASN A 173 -22.23 -2.24 -16.97
C ASN A 173 -22.91 -0.90 -17.27
N LEU A 174 -22.46 0.19 -16.64
CA LEU A 174 -23.01 1.53 -16.79
C LEU A 174 -21.87 2.41 -17.29
N ARG A 175 -21.53 2.31 -18.59
CA ARG A 175 -20.34 2.86 -19.28
C ARG A 175 -20.07 4.37 -19.15
N ARG A 176 -20.66 5.04 -18.16
CA ARG A 176 -20.52 6.46 -17.84
C ARG A 176 -20.60 6.74 -16.33
N SER A 177 -20.42 5.75 -15.45
CA SER A 177 -20.57 5.94 -14.00
C SER A 177 -19.34 5.53 -13.19
N TYR A 178 -18.98 6.38 -12.24
CA TYR A 178 -17.91 6.19 -11.26
C TYR A 178 -18.52 5.97 -9.88
N TYR A 179 -18.09 4.90 -9.20
CA TYR A 179 -18.61 4.53 -7.89
C TYR A 179 -17.53 4.66 -6.82
N PHE A 180 -17.76 5.56 -5.87
CA PHE A 180 -16.87 5.84 -4.75
C PHE A 180 -17.51 5.33 -3.45
N SER A 181 -16.81 4.42 -2.76
CA SER A 181 -17.29 3.84 -1.50
C SER A 181 -16.70 4.54 -0.27
N ARG A 182 -17.39 4.42 0.87
CA ARG A 182 -17.05 5.06 2.14
C ARG A 182 -16.80 6.56 1.97
N ALA A 183 -17.75 7.25 1.36
CA ALA A 183 -17.67 8.67 1.06
C ALA A 183 -18.28 9.58 2.14
N SER A 184 -18.99 9.04 3.14
CA SER A 184 -19.60 9.84 4.20
C SER A 184 -18.65 10.12 5.38
N GLY A 185 -19.06 11.10 6.19
CA GLY A 185 -18.44 11.42 7.49
C GLY A 185 -17.22 12.32 7.40
N TYR A 186 -16.95 12.92 6.24
CA TYR A 186 -15.82 13.80 5.99
C TYR A 186 -16.21 15.29 6.10
N CYS A 187 -17.17 15.59 6.96
CA CYS A 187 -17.52 16.98 7.28
C CYS A 187 -16.27 17.73 7.78
N GLY A 188 -16.02 18.93 7.26
CA GLY A 188 -14.79 19.68 7.49
C GLY A 188 -13.59 19.23 6.64
N MET A 189 -13.81 18.57 5.51
CA MET A 189 -12.77 18.23 4.52
C MET A 189 -13.27 18.44 3.10
N LEU A 190 -12.35 18.61 2.16
CA LEU A 190 -12.64 18.56 0.73
C LEU A 190 -12.42 17.14 0.21
N LEU A 191 -13.44 16.53 -0.40
CA LEU A 191 -13.29 15.23 -1.08
C LEU A 191 -12.88 15.47 -2.52
N LEU A 192 -11.75 14.90 -2.90
CA LEU A 192 -11.31 14.82 -4.28
C LEU A 192 -11.59 13.40 -4.80
N LEU A 193 -12.59 13.31 -5.67
CA LEU A 193 -12.95 12.08 -6.35
C LEU A 193 -12.17 12.01 -7.66
N ILE A 194 -11.35 10.98 -7.84
CA ILE A 194 -10.40 10.88 -8.94
C ILE A 194 -10.74 9.66 -9.80
N SER A 195 -10.92 9.89 -11.09
CA SER A 195 -11.01 8.82 -12.08
C SER A 195 -9.62 8.21 -12.30
N LEU A 196 -9.52 6.88 -12.23
CA LEU A 196 -8.29 6.14 -12.50
C LEU A 196 -8.11 5.76 -13.97
N ASP A 197 -9.18 5.82 -14.76
CA ASP A 197 -9.18 5.44 -16.18
C ASP A 197 -9.31 6.63 -17.13
N ARG A 198 -9.61 7.81 -16.60
CA ARG A 198 -9.67 9.08 -17.34
C ARG A 198 -9.03 10.18 -16.53
N ASP A 199 -8.72 11.26 -17.22
CA ASP A 199 -8.15 12.46 -16.61
C ASP A 199 -9.29 13.37 -16.09
N ILE A 200 -10.07 12.86 -15.14
CA ILE A 200 -11.25 13.54 -14.58
C ILE A 200 -11.17 13.54 -13.05
N MET A 201 -11.49 14.69 -12.45
CA MET A 201 -11.58 14.88 -11.01
C MET A 201 -12.88 15.62 -10.65
N TRP A 202 -13.39 15.35 -9.46
CA TRP A 202 -14.48 16.11 -8.85
C TRP A 202 -14.05 16.58 -7.46
N ALA A 203 -14.46 17.80 -7.08
CA ALA A 203 -14.22 18.37 -5.77
C ALA A 203 -15.56 18.61 -5.08
N ILE A 204 -15.76 17.98 -3.92
CA ILE A 204 -17.03 18.04 -3.19
C ILE A 204 -16.74 18.33 -1.72
N PRO A 205 -17.31 19.40 -1.12
CA PRO A 205 -17.23 19.60 0.33
C PRO A 205 -17.84 18.40 1.05
N GLY A 206 -17.14 17.84 2.04
CA GLY A 206 -17.60 16.63 2.71
C GLY A 206 -18.87 16.80 3.55
N SER A 207 -19.25 18.04 3.85
CA SER A 207 -20.54 18.40 4.45
C SER A 207 -21.73 18.09 3.54
N VAL A 208 -21.53 18.10 2.22
CA VAL A 208 -22.58 17.78 1.21
C VAL A 208 -22.79 16.27 1.09
N VAL A 209 -21.83 15.45 1.54
CA VAL A 209 -21.83 14.00 1.35
C VAL A 209 -22.45 13.26 2.53
N ALA A 210 -23.78 13.13 2.51
CA ALA A 210 -24.51 12.40 3.55
C ALA A 210 -24.40 10.87 3.42
N LYS A 211 -24.27 10.34 2.19
CA LYS A 211 -24.33 8.91 1.91
C LYS A 211 -22.95 8.25 1.97
N PRO A 212 -22.85 6.99 2.42
CA PRO A 212 -21.58 6.26 2.45
C PRO A 212 -21.04 5.95 1.06
N THR A 213 -21.82 6.19 0.00
CA THR A 213 -21.43 5.95 -1.38
C THR A 213 -21.82 7.14 -2.24
N ILE A 214 -20.96 7.50 -3.18
CA ILE A 214 -21.23 8.48 -4.22
C ILE A 214 -21.12 7.77 -5.56
N THR A 215 -22.11 7.97 -6.41
CA THR A 215 -22.02 7.60 -7.82
C THR A 215 -22.09 8.86 -8.66
N ILE A 216 -21.06 9.13 -9.45
CA ILE A 216 -21.09 10.23 -10.43
C ILE A 216 -21.27 9.62 -11.81
N ARG A 217 -22.38 9.96 -12.46
CA ARG A 217 -22.62 9.65 -13.86
C ARG A 217 -22.14 10.83 -14.70
N LEU A 218 -21.33 10.58 -15.72
CA LEU A 218 -20.90 11.62 -16.66
C LEU A 218 -22.13 12.28 -17.30
N ASP A 219 -22.08 13.61 -17.43
CA ASP A 219 -23.16 14.49 -17.91
C ASP A 219 -24.41 14.43 -17.01
N SER A 220 -24.26 14.07 -15.73
CA SER A 220 -25.32 14.28 -14.74
C SER A 220 -25.11 15.64 -14.06
N GLU A 221 -26.17 16.14 -13.42
CA GLU A 221 -26.10 17.34 -12.59
C GLU A 221 -24.96 17.30 -11.56
N ALA A 222 -24.72 16.13 -10.94
CA ALA A 222 -23.60 15.98 -10.00
C ALA A 222 -22.23 16.04 -10.69
N ASP A 223 -22.10 15.57 -11.92
CA ASP A 223 -20.86 15.70 -12.68
C ASP A 223 -20.61 17.17 -13.04
N GLU A 224 -21.62 17.86 -13.56
CA GLU A 224 -21.53 19.27 -13.91
C GLU A 224 -21.24 20.16 -12.69
N ALA A 225 -21.91 19.92 -11.56
CA ALA A 225 -21.78 20.72 -10.35
C ALA A 225 -20.41 20.61 -9.68
N TYR A 226 -19.75 19.45 -9.78
CA TYR A 226 -18.55 19.17 -9.00
C TYR A 226 -17.29 18.91 -9.83
N ARG A 227 -17.40 18.85 -11.16
CA ARG A 227 -16.25 18.55 -12.03
C ARG A 227 -15.21 19.66 -11.94
N VAL A 228 -13.98 19.26 -11.70
CA VAL A 228 -12.82 20.16 -11.66
C VAL A 228 -12.36 20.42 -13.10
N ILE A 229 -12.57 21.65 -13.58
CA ILE A 229 -12.07 22.11 -14.88
C ILE A 229 -10.64 22.62 -14.73
N ASP A 230 -10.40 23.48 -13.75
CA ASP A 230 -9.08 24.01 -13.39
C ASP A 230 -8.77 23.67 -11.93
N LEU A 231 -7.82 22.75 -11.71
CA LEU A 231 -7.52 22.25 -10.37
C LEU A 231 -6.99 23.34 -9.44
N GLY A 232 -6.17 24.26 -9.96
CA GLY A 232 -5.58 25.34 -9.16
C GLY A 232 -6.66 26.26 -8.59
N SER A 233 -7.50 26.81 -9.46
CA SER A 233 -8.57 27.74 -9.07
C SER A 233 -9.60 27.07 -8.16
N THR A 234 -9.99 25.81 -8.43
CA THR A 234 -10.93 25.08 -7.56
C THR A 234 -10.35 24.87 -6.16
N LEU A 235 -9.08 24.47 -6.07
CA LEU A 235 -8.42 24.28 -4.78
C LEU A 235 -8.24 25.61 -4.04
N GLU A 236 -7.84 26.69 -4.73
CA GLU A 236 -7.70 28.01 -4.13
C GLU A 236 -9.03 28.56 -3.61
N GLN A 237 -10.12 28.39 -4.37
CA GLN A 237 -11.46 28.78 -3.93
C GLN A 237 -11.84 28.11 -2.61
N HIS A 238 -11.68 26.78 -2.51
CA HIS A 238 -11.96 26.06 -1.26
C HIS A 238 -10.96 26.37 -0.14
N PHE A 239 -9.72 26.70 -0.49
CA PHE A 239 -8.72 27.10 0.50
C PHE A 239 -9.07 28.45 1.14
N LEU A 240 -9.65 29.38 0.38
CA LEU A 240 -10.08 30.70 0.87
C LEU A 240 -11.41 30.63 1.65
N ASP A 241 -12.27 29.65 1.38
CA ASP A 241 -13.54 29.42 2.07
C ASP A 241 -13.36 28.68 3.42
N GLN A 242 -12.72 29.36 4.38
CA GLN A 242 -12.46 28.81 5.71
C GLN A 242 -13.73 28.61 6.55
N GLU A 243 -14.81 29.34 6.24
CA GLU A 243 -16.10 29.17 6.92
C GLU A 243 -16.71 27.80 6.59
N ALA A 244 -16.56 27.34 5.34
CA ALA A 244 -17.01 26.01 4.95
C ALA A 244 -16.08 24.89 5.43
N ILE A 245 -14.76 25.10 5.34
CA ILE A 245 -13.75 24.09 5.69
C ILE A 245 -12.60 24.71 6.49
N ALA A 246 -12.62 24.51 7.80
CA ALA A 246 -11.56 24.96 8.70
C ALA A 246 -10.21 24.33 8.32
N HIS A 247 -9.16 25.15 8.30
CA HIS A 247 -7.80 24.67 8.12
C HIS A 247 -7.35 23.93 9.38
N ILE A 248 -6.48 22.95 9.19
CA ILE A 248 -5.92 22.14 10.28
C ILE A 248 -4.42 22.00 10.11
N SER A 249 -3.71 21.84 11.23
CA SER A 249 -2.28 21.55 11.17
C SER A 249 -1.98 20.14 10.66
N LEU A 250 -0.80 19.93 10.06
CA LEU A 250 -0.35 18.59 9.64
C LEU A 250 -0.38 17.58 10.80
N LYS A 251 -0.05 18.02 12.02
CA LYS A 251 -0.14 17.19 13.23
C LYS A 251 -1.58 16.77 13.52
N HIS A 252 -2.53 17.70 13.43
CA HIS A 252 -3.95 17.40 13.61
C HIS A 252 -4.44 16.46 12.52
N ALA A 253 -4.09 16.73 11.25
CA ALA A 253 -4.45 15.89 10.11
C ALA A 253 -4.02 14.43 10.32
N ARG A 254 -2.79 14.18 10.78
CA ARG A 254 -2.31 12.83 11.10
C ARG A 254 -3.14 12.14 12.19
N LEU A 255 -3.54 12.89 13.22
CA LEU A 255 -4.33 12.40 14.35
C LEU A 255 -5.83 12.24 14.04
N TRP A 256 -6.27 12.63 12.84
CA TRP A 256 -7.66 12.50 12.41
C TRP A 256 -8.00 11.07 11.96
N CYS A 257 -7.68 10.08 12.80
CA CYS A 257 -7.91 8.66 12.56
C CYS A 257 -8.88 8.05 13.60
N SER A 258 -9.19 6.75 13.45
CA SER A 258 -10.00 6.01 14.44
C SER A 258 -9.26 5.93 15.78
N GLN A 259 -9.98 5.72 16.88
CA GLN A 259 -9.38 5.72 18.22
C GLN A 259 -8.26 4.67 18.39
N SER A 260 -8.36 3.51 17.74
CA SER A 260 -7.29 2.50 17.76
C SER A 260 -6.03 2.98 17.05
N HIS A 261 -6.18 3.66 15.91
CA HIS A 261 -5.04 4.18 15.14
C HIS A 261 -4.46 5.45 15.75
N ARG A 262 -5.24 6.21 16.53
CA ARG A 262 -4.74 7.41 17.23
C ARG A 262 -3.59 7.07 18.18
N VAL A 263 -3.70 5.95 18.90
CA VAL A 263 -2.64 5.49 19.81
C VAL A 263 -1.34 5.19 19.06
N GLU A 264 -1.45 4.53 17.90
CA GLU A 264 -0.30 4.23 17.04
C GLU A 264 0.30 5.51 16.45
N GLU A 265 -0.54 6.46 16.01
CA GLU A 265 -0.07 7.73 15.47
C GLU A 265 0.61 8.62 16.52
N TYR A 266 0.04 8.72 17.73
CA TYR A 266 0.67 9.42 18.84
C TYR A 266 2.02 8.81 19.21
N ALA A 267 2.13 7.48 19.16
CA ALA A 267 3.38 6.78 19.39
C ALA A 267 4.40 7.15 18.32
N HIS A 268 4.03 7.04 17.04
CA HIS A 268 4.90 7.34 15.92
C HIS A 268 5.43 8.78 15.98
N LEU A 269 4.55 9.77 16.16
CA LEU A 269 4.95 11.18 16.23
C LEU A 269 5.93 11.48 17.37
N GLN A 270 5.71 10.89 18.56
CA GLN A 270 6.61 11.07 19.70
C GLN A 270 7.92 10.31 19.54
N MET A 271 7.89 9.11 18.95
CA MET A 271 9.11 8.37 18.63
C MET A 271 9.93 9.11 17.56
N ALA A 272 9.29 9.66 16.53
CA ALA A 272 9.97 10.44 15.50
C ALA A 272 10.64 11.68 16.08
N ASP A 273 9.97 12.43 16.97
CA ASP A 273 10.57 13.57 17.68
C ASP A 273 11.75 13.14 18.57
N LEU A 274 11.58 12.05 19.34
CA LEU A 274 12.64 11.49 20.16
C LEU A 274 13.86 11.09 19.32
N PHE A 275 13.64 10.39 18.21
CA PHE A 275 14.71 9.95 17.31
C PHE A 275 15.41 11.14 16.65
N ALA A 276 14.66 12.16 16.19
CA ALA A 276 15.23 13.37 15.61
C ALA A 276 16.16 14.10 16.58
N ARG A 277 15.78 14.20 17.86
CA ARG A 277 16.60 14.83 18.91
C ARG A 277 17.91 14.10 19.19
N VAL A 278 18.00 12.81 18.88
CA VAL A 278 19.23 12.01 19.02
C VAL A 278 20.00 11.87 17.71
N GLY A 279 19.61 12.64 16.68
CA GLY A 279 20.27 12.65 15.37
C GLY A 279 19.85 11.52 14.44
N PHE A 280 18.74 10.83 14.72
CA PHE A 280 18.20 9.74 13.89
C PHE A 280 16.90 10.18 13.19
N GLN A 281 16.58 9.55 12.08
CA GLN A 281 15.39 9.88 11.31
C GLN A 281 14.46 8.66 11.25
N LEU A 282 13.28 8.77 11.86
CA LEU A 282 12.23 7.75 11.77
C LEU A 282 11.15 8.23 10.79
N GLU A 283 11.07 7.57 9.63
CA GLU A 283 10.12 7.91 8.57
C GLU A 283 9.09 6.81 8.38
N LYS A 284 7.84 7.16 8.09
CA LYS A 284 6.85 6.14 7.70
C LYS A 284 7.23 5.53 6.36
N ALA A 285 7.07 4.22 6.25
CA ALA A 285 7.17 3.54 4.98
C ALA A 285 5.94 3.91 4.11
N HIS A 286 6.19 4.47 2.93
CA HIS A 286 5.12 4.86 1.99
C HIS A 286 4.63 3.70 1.11
N THR A 287 5.37 2.60 1.06
CA THR A 287 5.10 1.46 0.18
C THR A 287 4.45 0.28 0.91
N LEU A 288 3.93 -0.68 0.13
CA LEU A 288 3.33 -1.96 0.55
C LEU A 288 4.32 -2.94 1.23
N THR A 289 5.24 -2.43 2.04
CA THR A 289 6.19 -3.23 2.80
C THR A 289 5.52 -3.83 4.04
N ALA A 290 6.12 -4.89 4.58
CA ALA A 290 5.69 -5.49 5.84
C ALA A 290 5.98 -4.61 7.08
N VAL A 291 6.57 -3.42 6.89
CA VAL A 291 7.03 -2.51 7.94
C VAL A 291 6.24 -1.20 7.93
N ASP A 292 6.12 -0.59 9.11
CA ASP A 292 5.42 0.68 9.28
C ASP A 292 6.34 1.87 9.00
N SER A 293 7.63 1.72 9.31
CA SER A 293 8.62 2.79 9.25
C SER A 293 10.02 2.30 8.87
N VAL A 294 10.88 3.28 8.59
CA VAL A 294 12.31 3.12 8.34
C VAL A 294 13.03 4.04 9.31
N LEU A 295 13.98 3.47 10.06
CA LEU A 295 14.88 4.25 10.91
C LEU A 295 16.22 4.40 10.19
N VAL A 296 16.72 5.64 10.10
CA VAL A 296 17.99 5.98 9.45
C VAL A 296 18.91 6.68 10.44
N ALA A 297 20.15 6.21 10.56
CA ALA A 297 21.18 6.82 11.40
C ALA A 297 22.57 6.43 10.91
N GLU A 298 23.52 7.38 10.87
CA GLU A 298 24.95 7.09 10.60
C GLU A 298 25.19 6.23 9.33
N GLY A 299 24.39 6.42 8.28
CA GLY A 299 24.45 5.62 7.04
C GLY A 299 23.85 4.21 7.15
N CYS A 300 23.35 3.82 8.32
CA CYS A 300 22.57 2.61 8.54
C CYS A 300 21.08 2.88 8.31
N ARG A 301 20.39 1.83 7.86
CA ARG A 301 18.95 1.81 7.63
C ARG A 301 18.37 0.54 8.23
N TRP A 302 17.34 0.68 9.05
CA TRP A 302 16.60 -0.44 9.63
C TRP A 302 15.15 -0.40 9.20
N LEU A 303 14.61 -1.54 8.80
CA LEU A 303 13.19 -1.76 8.57
C LEU A 303 12.50 -1.92 9.93
N VAL A 304 11.51 -1.07 10.21
CA VAL A 304 10.91 -0.95 11.54
C VAL A 304 9.44 -1.32 11.53
N GLN A 305 9.08 -2.33 12.32
CA GLN A 305 7.69 -2.55 12.71
C GLN A 305 7.38 -1.72 13.94
N GLU A 306 6.29 -0.95 13.91
CA GLU A 306 5.80 -0.20 15.05
C GLU A 306 4.59 -0.89 15.70
N LYS A 307 4.54 -0.83 17.02
CA LYS A 307 3.38 -1.21 17.80
C LYS A 307 3.22 -0.25 18.97
N ALA A 308 1.99 0.06 19.31
CA ALA A 308 1.70 0.91 20.46
C ALA A 308 0.72 0.20 21.40
N SER A 309 0.91 0.43 22.70
CA SER A 309 -0.04 0.00 23.73
C SER A 309 -0.36 1.16 24.65
N SER A 310 -1.65 1.39 24.89
CA SER A 310 -2.14 2.37 25.85
C SER A 310 -2.91 1.68 26.97
N ARG A 311 -2.84 2.24 28.19
CA ARG A 311 -3.41 1.69 29.42
C ARG A 311 -4.95 1.68 29.49
N GLN A 312 -5.66 1.84 28.38
CA GLN A 312 -7.12 1.97 28.37
C GLN A 312 -7.89 0.71 28.83
N LYS A 313 -7.23 -0.43 29.04
CA LYS A 313 -7.89 -1.66 29.52
C LYS A 313 -7.91 -1.73 31.05
N PRO A 314 -8.99 -2.24 31.67
CA PRO A 314 -9.14 -2.32 33.14
C PRO A 314 -8.01 -3.07 33.86
N ARG A 315 -7.40 -4.07 33.19
CA ARG A 315 -6.27 -4.84 33.74
C ARG A 315 -4.96 -4.03 33.77
N GLY A 316 -4.92 -2.88 33.10
CA GLY A 316 -3.79 -1.99 32.98
C GLY A 316 -2.59 -2.56 32.21
N ASP A 317 -2.69 -3.76 31.65
CA ASP A 317 -1.56 -4.45 31.01
C ASP A 317 -1.24 -3.85 29.64
N PHE A 318 0.05 -3.63 29.38
CA PHE A 318 0.55 -3.23 28.08
C PHE A 318 0.73 -4.48 27.22
N CYS A 319 0.03 -4.52 26.09
CA CYS A 319 0.03 -5.65 25.18
C CYS A 319 -0.02 -5.16 23.74
N VAL A 320 0.85 -5.74 22.90
CA VAL A 320 0.86 -5.51 21.46
C VAL A 320 0.61 -6.82 20.71
N SER A 321 0.03 -6.72 19.52
CA SER A 321 -0.24 -7.88 18.65
C SER A 321 0.85 -8.02 17.60
N LEU A 322 1.51 -9.18 17.55
CA LEU A 322 2.53 -9.51 16.54
C LEU A 322 1.92 -10.28 15.38
N ARG A 323 0.87 -9.70 14.78
CA ARG A 323 0.21 -10.25 13.58
C ARG A 323 0.35 -9.28 12.41
N LYS A 324 0.40 -9.81 11.19
CA LYS A 324 0.43 -9.02 9.95
C LYS A 324 -0.97 -8.49 9.61
N GLY A 325 -1.21 -7.20 9.82
CA GLY A 325 -2.49 -6.56 9.47
C GLY A 325 -3.72 -7.30 10.00
N LYS A 326 -4.67 -7.61 9.11
CA LYS A 326 -5.89 -8.37 9.42
C LYS A 326 -5.72 -9.88 9.30
N SER A 327 -4.61 -10.36 8.73
CA SER A 327 -4.38 -11.79 8.60
C SER A 327 -3.97 -12.39 9.96
N TYR A 328 -4.30 -13.66 10.16
CA TYR A 328 -3.76 -14.44 11.28
C TYR A 328 -2.36 -14.99 10.94
N GLN A 329 -1.56 -14.21 10.20
CA GLN A 329 -0.19 -14.57 9.85
C GLN A 329 0.78 -13.92 10.84
N ALA A 330 1.74 -14.70 11.33
CA ALA A 330 2.83 -14.17 12.14
C ALA A 330 3.86 -13.48 11.25
N TYR A 331 4.65 -12.59 11.83
CA TYR A 331 5.86 -12.09 11.18
C TYR A 331 6.90 -13.20 11.05
N SER A 332 7.68 -13.16 9.98
CA SER A 332 8.90 -13.92 9.73
C SER A 332 10.12 -13.04 9.97
N ASP A 333 11.29 -13.67 10.08
CA ASP A 333 12.54 -12.99 10.42
C ASP A 333 13.03 -12.01 9.35
N SER A 334 12.50 -12.11 8.14
CA SER A 334 12.81 -11.24 6.99
C SER A 334 11.87 -10.05 6.83
N ASP A 335 10.85 -9.91 7.68
CA ASP A 335 9.85 -8.84 7.48
C ASP A 335 10.36 -7.46 7.93
N PHE A 336 11.15 -7.42 9.00
CA PHE A 336 11.67 -6.20 9.61
C PHE A 336 12.94 -6.51 10.42
N ASP A 337 13.76 -5.51 10.68
CA ASP A 337 14.97 -5.63 11.49
C ASP A 337 14.67 -5.38 12.97
N LEU A 338 13.81 -4.40 13.24
CA LEU A 338 13.53 -3.89 14.59
C LEU A 338 12.02 -3.75 14.84
N LEU A 339 11.57 -4.21 16.01
CA LEU A 339 10.25 -3.89 16.55
C LEU A 339 10.39 -2.72 17.54
N LEU A 340 9.72 -1.61 17.26
CA LEU A 340 9.48 -0.53 18.22
C LEU A 340 8.12 -0.74 18.90
N ALA A 341 8.13 -1.09 20.18
CA ALA A 341 6.90 -1.23 20.97
C ALA A 341 6.76 -0.08 21.98
N ALA A 342 5.93 0.89 21.67
CA ALA A 342 5.70 2.08 22.48
C ALA A 342 4.67 1.82 23.60
N VAL A 343 4.96 2.36 24.78
CA VAL A 343 4.09 2.34 25.96
C VAL A 343 3.58 3.76 26.21
N LEU A 344 2.25 3.94 26.16
CA LEU A 344 1.61 5.24 26.32
C LEU A 344 0.63 5.27 27.49
N GLU A 345 0.56 6.42 28.15
CA GLU A 345 -0.47 6.77 29.13
C GLU A 345 -0.95 8.19 28.84
N ASP A 346 -2.27 8.39 28.71
CA ASP A 346 -2.88 9.66 28.31
C ASP A 346 -2.25 10.29 27.05
N ASN A 347 -1.99 9.45 26.05
CA ASN A 347 -1.29 9.78 24.80
C ASN A 347 0.15 10.28 24.97
N LYS A 348 0.75 10.20 26.15
CA LYS A 348 2.16 10.51 26.40
C LYS A 348 3.01 9.25 26.33
N LEU A 349 4.12 9.33 25.61
CA LEU A 349 5.11 8.25 25.51
C LEU A 349 5.86 8.11 26.84
N LEU A 350 5.67 6.99 27.54
CA LEU A 350 6.35 6.70 28.80
C LEU A 350 7.62 5.89 28.61
N GLY A 351 7.71 5.11 27.53
CA GLY A 351 8.88 4.31 27.22
C GLY A 351 8.69 3.54 25.92
N VAL A 352 9.79 3.00 25.41
CA VAL A 352 9.81 2.25 24.17
C VAL A 352 10.71 1.02 24.31
N PHE A 353 10.26 -0.11 23.78
CA PHE A 353 11.09 -1.29 23.61
C PHE A 353 11.65 -1.32 22.18
N LEU A 354 12.97 -1.46 22.05
CA LEU A 354 13.69 -1.64 20.79
C LEU A 354 14.11 -3.10 20.72
N ILE A 355 13.29 -3.95 20.09
CA ILE A 355 13.50 -5.41 20.11
C ILE A 355 13.96 -5.88 18.73
N PRO A 356 15.22 -6.31 18.55
CA PRO A 356 15.67 -6.89 17.30
C PRO A 356 14.83 -8.13 16.94
N VAL A 357 14.58 -8.35 15.65
CA VAL A 357 13.77 -9.49 15.20
C VAL A 357 14.35 -10.84 15.64
N GLN A 358 15.68 -10.94 15.77
CA GLN A 358 16.38 -12.14 16.23
C GLN A 358 16.07 -12.45 17.70
N VAL A 359 15.88 -11.41 18.53
CA VAL A 359 15.44 -11.58 19.93
C VAL A 359 14.01 -12.09 19.95
N LEU A 360 13.12 -11.55 19.11
CA LEU A 360 11.76 -12.07 18.97
C LEU A 360 11.76 -13.53 18.52
N HIS A 361 12.62 -13.90 17.57
CA HIS A 361 12.75 -15.27 17.07
C HIS A 361 13.21 -16.23 18.17
N LYS A 362 14.26 -15.87 18.92
CA LYS A 362 14.78 -16.63 20.07
C LYS A 362 13.69 -16.92 21.11
N HIS A 363 12.75 -15.99 21.29
CA HIS A 363 11.63 -16.16 22.21
C HIS A 363 10.35 -16.75 21.56
N GLY A 364 10.43 -17.20 20.30
CA GLY A 364 9.34 -17.80 19.54
C GLY A 364 8.16 -16.85 19.31
N LEU A 365 8.42 -15.56 19.17
CA LEU A 365 7.42 -14.51 18.95
C LEU A 365 7.20 -14.19 17.46
N VAL A 366 8.13 -14.62 16.60
CA VAL A 366 8.07 -14.60 15.13
C VAL A 366 8.38 -16.00 14.57
N GLY A 367 8.12 -16.23 13.28
CA GLY A 367 8.36 -17.50 12.58
C GLY A 367 7.33 -18.61 12.84
N GLY A 368 6.34 -18.39 13.71
CA GLY A 368 5.37 -19.40 14.13
C GLY A 368 3.90 -18.96 14.01
N LYS A 369 3.08 -19.31 15.02
CA LYS A 369 1.69 -18.81 15.13
C LYS A 369 1.70 -17.35 15.62
N PRO A 370 0.75 -16.49 15.20
CA PRO A 370 0.67 -15.12 15.70
C PRO A 370 0.58 -15.09 17.21
N ARG A 371 1.36 -14.20 17.85
CA ARG A 371 1.37 -14.05 19.30
C ARG A 371 1.04 -12.63 19.72
N LYS A 372 0.57 -12.52 20.96
CA LYS A 372 0.54 -11.25 21.68
C LYS A 372 1.80 -11.16 22.51
N LEU A 373 2.42 -9.99 22.52
CA LEU A 373 3.54 -9.67 23.39
C LEU A 373 3.00 -8.80 24.54
N LEU A 374 3.08 -9.32 25.76
CA LEU A 374 2.91 -8.53 26.98
C LEU A 374 4.20 -7.77 27.25
N LEU A 375 4.09 -6.47 27.45
CA LEU A 375 5.20 -5.56 27.71
C LEU A 375 5.28 -5.28 29.22
N TRP A 376 6.46 -5.47 29.79
CA TRP A 376 6.73 -5.31 31.23
C TRP A 376 7.77 -4.21 31.45
N PRO A 377 7.38 -2.93 31.43
CA PRO A 377 8.32 -1.85 31.75
C PRO A 377 8.77 -1.95 33.23
N PRO A 378 9.89 -1.32 33.63
CA PRO A 378 10.47 -1.47 34.98
C PRO A 378 9.51 -1.13 36.13
N TRP A 379 8.57 -0.22 35.90
CA TRP A 379 7.55 0.18 36.89
C TRP A 379 6.32 -0.72 36.93
N LYS A 380 6.23 -1.71 36.05
CA LYS A 380 5.14 -2.68 36.00
C LYS A 380 5.73 -4.04 35.66
N LEU A 381 6.29 -4.70 36.66
CA LEU A 381 6.82 -6.06 36.53
C LEU A 381 5.74 -7.12 36.82
N PRO A 382 5.89 -8.35 36.31
CA PRO A 382 5.04 -9.47 36.70
C PRO A 382 5.03 -9.70 38.21
N VAL A 383 3.89 -10.12 38.77
CA VAL A 383 3.82 -10.51 40.20
C VAL A 383 4.57 -11.82 40.45
N LEU A 384 4.43 -12.80 39.54
CA LEU A 384 5.03 -14.12 39.66
C LEU A 384 6.51 -14.11 39.24
N GLU A 385 7.39 -14.59 40.11
CA GLU A 385 8.85 -14.61 39.89
C GLU A 385 9.24 -15.38 38.63
N ALA A 386 8.67 -16.56 38.41
CA ALA A 386 8.90 -17.34 37.19
C ALA A 386 8.60 -16.56 35.90
N ARG A 387 7.60 -15.65 35.95
CA ARG A 387 7.29 -14.77 34.81
C ARG A 387 8.28 -13.62 34.72
N ARG A 388 8.77 -13.06 35.83
CA ARG A 388 9.83 -12.04 35.84
C ARG A 388 11.10 -12.58 35.17
N VAL A 389 11.60 -13.73 35.62
CA VAL A 389 12.77 -14.39 35.02
C VAL A 389 12.57 -14.62 33.52
N LYS A 390 11.40 -15.12 33.12
CA LYS A 390 11.08 -15.35 31.69
C LYS A 390 11.03 -14.08 30.84
N THR A 391 10.75 -12.92 31.45
CA THR A 391 10.55 -11.64 30.74
C THR A 391 11.66 -10.62 31.01
N ALA A 392 12.68 -10.97 31.79
CA ALA A 392 13.77 -10.08 32.17
C ALA A 392 14.50 -9.48 30.95
N TRP A 393 14.64 -10.26 29.88
CA TRP A 393 15.24 -9.82 28.61
C TRP A 393 14.57 -8.55 28.02
N GLN A 394 13.29 -8.30 28.32
CA GLN A 394 12.60 -7.10 27.82
C GLN A 394 13.23 -5.82 28.38
N LEU A 395 13.73 -5.85 29.62
CA LEU A 395 14.36 -4.70 30.27
C LEU A 395 15.70 -4.35 29.59
N GLU A 396 16.39 -5.35 29.05
CA GLU A 396 17.59 -5.14 28.23
C GLU A 396 17.28 -4.43 26.92
N CYS A 397 16.03 -4.43 26.45
CA CYS A 397 15.59 -3.78 25.22
C CYS A 397 14.80 -2.49 25.48
N PHE A 398 14.73 -2.02 26.72
CA PHE A 398 13.83 -0.94 27.13
C PHE A 398 14.54 0.41 27.31
N VAL A 399 13.84 1.48 26.94
CA VAL A 399 14.21 2.88 27.20
C VAL A 399 13.10 3.54 28.01
N ASP A 400 13.43 3.98 29.23
CA ASP A 400 12.53 4.75 30.09
C ASP A 400 12.50 6.20 29.61
N LEU A 401 11.30 6.69 29.31
CA LEU A 401 11.07 8.03 28.79
C LEU A 401 10.16 8.84 29.73
N ARG A 402 9.88 8.38 30.95
CA ARG A 402 9.04 9.17 31.87
C ARG A 402 9.71 10.51 32.19
N GLY A 403 9.05 11.61 31.81
CA GLY A 403 9.56 12.97 31.98
C GLY A 403 10.51 13.47 30.88
N TRP A 404 10.70 12.72 29.79
CA TRP A 404 11.65 13.07 28.72
C TRP A 404 11.37 14.43 28.07
N SER A 405 10.11 14.82 27.95
CA SER A 405 9.72 16.11 27.37
C SER A 405 9.96 17.32 28.29
N GLN A 406 10.35 17.09 29.55
CA GLN A 406 10.52 18.12 30.58
C GLN A 406 11.95 18.17 31.13
N SER A 407 12.83 17.23 30.74
CA SER A 407 14.15 17.09 31.33
C SER A 407 15.18 16.65 30.29
N GLU A 408 16.10 17.55 29.96
CA GLU A 408 17.25 17.26 29.08
C GLU A 408 18.12 16.14 29.64
N ALA A 409 18.27 16.03 30.96
CA ALA A 409 19.01 14.93 31.58
C ALA A 409 18.36 13.55 31.33
N VAL A 410 17.02 13.48 31.32
CA VAL A 410 16.30 12.25 30.95
C VAL A 410 16.49 11.95 29.46
N LEU A 411 16.45 12.96 28.61
CA LEU A 411 16.67 12.81 27.17
C LEU A 411 18.10 12.34 26.85
N GLU A 412 19.13 12.89 27.51
CA GLU A 412 20.52 12.46 27.34
C GLU A 412 20.71 10.99 27.76
N LYS A 413 20.15 10.59 28.90
CA LYS A 413 20.17 9.19 29.34
C LYS A 413 19.45 8.27 28.36
N ALA A 414 18.29 8.69 27.84
CA ALA A 414 17.54 7.95 26.83
C ALA A 414 18.31 7.84 25.52
N SER A 415 18.96 8.93 25.09
CA SER A 415 19.82 8.98 23.89
C SER A 415 20.95 7.98 23.96
N ASN A 416 21.74 8.03 25.04
CA ASN A 416 22.83 7.08 25.28
C ASN A 416 22.35 5.64 25.23
N ARG A 417 21.16 5.36 25.80
CA ARG A 417 20.57 4.04 25.77
C ARG A 417 20.11 3.62 24.37
N LEU A 418 19.45 4.51 23.61
CA LEU A 418 19.02 4.26 22.23
C LEU A 418 20.20 3.91 21.33
N VAL A 419 21.28 4.70 21.40
CA VAL A 419 22.52 4.47 20.64
C VAL A 419 23.10 3.09 20.96
N GLN A 420 23.18 2.73 22.24
CA GLN A 420 23.67 1.41 22.67
C GLN A 420 22.84 0.27 22.08
N LEU A 421 21.51 0.38 22.12
CA LEU A 421 20.60 -0.65 21.60
C LEU A 421 20.69 -0.78 20.07
N LEU A 422 20.82 0.32 19.34
CA LEU A 422 20.95 0.27 17.88
C LEU A 422 22.30 -0.30 17.44
N ARG A 423 23.39 -0.01 18.16
CA ARG A 423 24.68 -0.67 17.93
C ARG A 423 24.58 -2.18 18.14
N PHE A 424 23.85 -2.63 19.17
CA PHE A 424 23.59 -4.05 19.38
C PHE A 424 22.85 -4.70 18.20
N VAL A 425 21.80 -4.04 17.67
CA VAL A 425 21.09 -4.49 16.45
C VAL A 425 22.05 -4.62 15.26
N GLN A 426 22.93 -3.64 15.07
CA GLN A 426 23.87 -3.59 13.94
C GLN A 426 24.94 -4.70 13.99
N THR A 427 25.42 -5.05 15.17
CA THR A 427 26.43 -6.11 15.34
C THR A 427 25.88 -7.54 15.26
N SER A 428 24.56 -7.71 15.12
CA SER A 428 23.97 -9.04 15.08
C SER A 428 24.31 -9.72 13.73
N PRO A 429 24.89 -10.94 13.75
CA PRO A 429 25.46 -11.61 12.55
C PRO A 429 24.43 -11.93 11.46
N ALA A 430 23.13 -11.84 11.75
CA ALA A 430 22.08 -12.01 10.75
C ALA A 430 21.98 -10.82 9.76
N SER A 431 22.53 -9.64 10.08
CA SER A 431 22.40 -8.43 9.26
C SER A 431 23.26 -8.43 7.98
N GLU A 432 24.28 -9.28 7.89
CA GLU A 432 25.15 -9.35 6.70
C GLU A 432 24.44 -9.98 5.49
N SER A 433 23.51 -10.91 5.73
CA SER A 433 22.70 -11.56 4.69
C SER A 433 21.73 -10.58 3.99
N THR A 434 21.15 -9.65 4.75
CA THR A 434 20.15 -8.68 4.24
C THR A 434 20.80 -7.45 3.58
N LYS A 435 22.03 -7.09 3.97
CA LYS A 435 22.79 -5.98 3.35
C LYS A 435 23.11 -6.24 1.87
N LEU A 436 23.40 -7.49 1.50
CA LEU A 436 23.73 -7.84 0.11
C LEU A 436 22.51 -7.88 -0.84
N SER A 437 21.31 -8.14 -0.32
CA SER A 437 20.10 -8.26 -1.15
C SER A 437 19.37 -6.92 -1.36
N SER A 438 19.42 -6.00 -0.40
CA SER A 438 18.78 -4.68 -0.52
C SER A 438 19.57 -3.69 -1.40
N LEU A 439 20.89 -3.79 -1.47
CA LEU A 439 21.73 -2.98 -2.35
C LEU A 439 21.51 -3.28 -3.85
N VAL A 440 21.11 -4.51 -4.19
CA VAL A 440 20.89 -4.94 -5.58
C VAL A 440 19.47 -4.57 -6.08
N ALA A 441 18.50 -4.43 -5.19
CA ALA A 441 17.10 -4.21 -5.57
C ALA A 441 16.74 -2.76 -5.94
N TRP A 442 17.57 -1.76 -5.60
CA TRP A 442 17.24 -0.33 -5.79
C TRP A 442 18.08 0.39 -6.86
N GLN A 443 19.04 -0.30 -7.50
CA GLN A 443 19.83 0.27 -8.61
C GLN A 443 19.13 0.20 -9.99
N LEU A 444 17.85 -0.18 -10.04
CA LEU A 444 17.07 -0.32 -11.29
C LEU A 444 15.87 0.64 -11.39
N LEU A 445 16.04 1.89 -10.96
CA LEU A 445 15.18 2.99 -11.39
C LEU A 445 16.02 3.99 -12.21
N PRO A 446 15.64 4.29 -13.46
CA PRO A 446 16.38 5.24 -14.28
C PRO A 446 15.90 6.67 -13.99
N GLY A 447 16.87 7.56 -13.74
CA GLY A 447 16.71 8.99 -13.95
C GLY A 447 16.69 9.80 -12.67
N ASP A 448 17.87 10.32 -12.29
CA ASP A 448 18.02 11.65 -11.69
C ASP A 448 19.46 12.11 -11.92
N THR A 449 19.67 12.85 -13.00
CA THR A 449 20.91 13.60 -13.23
C THR A 449 20.86 14.87 -12.41
N TYR A 450 21.46 14.86 -11.22
CA TYR A 450 21.78 16.09 -10.50
C TYR A 450 23.06 16.71 -11.07
N THR A 451 22.91 17.80 -11.82
CA THR A 451 24.03 18.71 -12.13
C THR A 451 24.40 19.49 -10.88
N CYS A 452 25.54 19.14 -10.28
CA CYS A 452 26.17 19.90 -9.20
C CYS A 452 26.88 21.13 -9.78
N THR A 453 26.28 22.31 -9.67
CA THR A 453 26.97 23.58 -9.92
C THR A 453 27.86 23.92 -8.72
N LYS A 454 29.17 23.75 -8.88
CA LYS A 454 30.18 24.27 -7.94
C LYS A 454 30.24 25.79 -8.02
N THR A 455 29.86 26.47 -6.94
CA THR A 455 30.19 27.86 -6.68
C THR A 455 31.65 27.97 -6.25
N HIS A 456 32.49 28.55 -7.09
CA HIS A 456 33.87 28.93 -6.74
C HIS A 456 33.83 30.19 -5.86
N HIS A 457 34.24 30.07 -4.60
CA HIS A 457 34.65 31.22 -3.80
C HIS A 457 36.03 31.70 -4.29
N ALA A 458 36.07 32.84 -4.96
CA ALA A 458 37.29 33.56 -5.27
C ALA A 458 37.73 34.38 -4.05
N LEU A 459 38.87 34.02 -3.47
CA LEU A 459 39.61 34.84 -2.51
C LEU A 459 40.41 35.90 -3.29
N SER A 460 39.97 37.16 -3.24
CA SER A 460 40.75 38.29 -3.73
C SER A 460 41.87 38.62 -2.74
N ARG A 461 43.12 38.38 -3.13
CA ARG A 461 44.29 39.00 -2.51
C ARG A 461 44.56 40.34 -3.19
N SER A 462 44.43 41.42 -2.45
CA SER A 462 44.95 42.73 -2.83
C SER A 462 46.49 42.72 -2.71
N ARG A 463 47.17 43.21 -3.74
CA ARG A 463 48.54 43.71 -3.68
C ARG A 463 48.50 45.23 -3.89
N PRO A 464 49.41 46.00 -3.27
CA PRO A 464 49.44 47.45 -3.37
C PRO A 464 50.13 47.90 -4.65
N GLU A 465 49.64 48.99 -5.24
CA GLU A 465 50.34 49.72 -6.29
C GLU A 465 51.30 50.76 -5.69
N VAL A 466 52.43 50.92 -6.38
CA VAL A 466 53.23 52.15 -6.48
C VAL A 466 52.78 52.85 -7.74
#